data_AF-F8E045-F1
#
_entry.id   AF-F8E045-F1
#
_cell.length_a   1.000
_cell.length_b   1.000
_cell.length_c   1.000
_cell.angle_alpha   90.00
_cell.angle_beta   90.00
_cell.angle_gamma   90.00
#
_symmetry.space_group_name_H-M   'P 1'
#
loop_
_entity.id
_entity.type
_entity.pdbx_description
1 polymer ?
#
loop_
_entity_poly.entity_id
_entity_poly.type
_entity_poly.pdbx_seq_one_letter_code
_entity_poly.pdbx_strand_id
1 'polypeptide(L)' 'MAAATSYACSFQHLPEDYYEAHEMPGSTRQAIVMLASHFYESRDGSTAGFWSDKPDAAKAMWGAVNMLLRLEREWKV' A
#
# COMPACT_ATOMS: atom_id res chain seq x y z
N MET A 1 1.72 -7.91 -6.59
CA MET A 1 1.00 -6.68 -7.01
C MET A 1 -0.50 -6.75 -6.71
N ALA A 2 -1.21 -7.83 -7.04
CA ALA A 2 -2.64 -7.97 -6.75
C ALA A 2 -3.02 -7.68 -5.28
N ALA A 3 -2.34 -8.31 -4.31
CA ALA A 3 -2.63 -8.10 -2.88
C ALA A 3 -2.49 -6.64 -2.40
N ALA A 4 -1.48 -5.91 -2.89
CA ALA A 4 -1.30 -4.50 -2.54
C ALA A 4 -2.38 -3.60 -3.18
N THR A 5 -2.84 -3.96 -4.37
CA THR A 5 -3.89 -3.23 -5.09
C THR A 5 -5.25 -3.44 -4.41
N SER A 6 -5.62 -4.68 -4.06
CA SER A 6 -6.85 -4.95 -3.28
C SER A 6 -6.83 -4.28 -1.92
N TYR A 7 -5.67 -4.21 -1.25
CA TYR A 7 -5.53 -3.50 0.03
C TYR A 7 -5.78 -1.99 -0.13
N ALA A 8 -5.14 -1.36 -1.12
CA ALA A 8 -5.33 0.06 -1.41
C ALA A 8 -6.79 0.38 -1.74
N CYS A 9 -7.41 -0.45 -2.59
CA CYS A 9 -8.79 -0.30 -3.03
C CYS A 9 -9.78 -0.41 -1.85
N SER A 10 -9.61 -1.43 -1.01
CA SER A 10 -10.39 -1.60 0.22
C SER A 10 -10.23 -0.41 1.19
N PHE A 11 -9.00 0.09 1.35
CA PHE A 11 -8.73 1.23 2.23
C PHE A 11 -9.43 2.51 1.76
N GLN A 12 -9.46 2.72 0.44
CA GLN A 12 -10.08 3.87 -0.22
C GLN A 12 -11.61 3.75 -0.35
N HIS A 13 -12.20 2.63 0.08
CA HIS A 13 -13.59 2.27 -0.15
C HIS A 13 -13.97 2.27 -1.64
N LEU A 14 -13.05 1.81 -2.48
CA LEU A 14 -13.25 1.63 -3.90
C LEU A 14 -13.60 0.15 -4.17
N PRO A 15 -14.37 -0.14 -5.22
CA PRO A 15 -14.73 -1.50 -5.57
C PRO A 15 -13.50 -2.29 -6.04
N GLU A 16 -13.50 -3.59 -5.71
CA GLU A 16 -12.87 -4.67 -6.50
C GLU A 16 -12.48 -4.21 -7.90
N ASP A 17 -11.20 -4.14 -8.27
CA ASP A 17 -10.78 -3.90 -9.65
C ASP A 17 -10.94 -2.47 -10.21
N TYR A 18 -11.29 -1.48 -9.39
CA TYR A 18 -11.51 -0.09 -9.81
C TYR A 18 -10.42 0.50 -10.72
N TYR A 19 -9.15 0.17 -10.45
CA TYR A 19 -7.98 0.67 -11.20
C TYR A 19 -7.62 -0.15 -12.45
N GLU A 20 -8.33 -1.23 -12.77
CA GLU A 20 -8.26 -1.85 -14.10
C GLU A 20 -9.11 -1.07 -15.12
N ALA A 21 -10.21 -0.46 -14.65
CA ALA A 21 -11.11 0.33 -15.48
C ALA A 21 -10.85 1.85 -15.42
N HIS A 22 -10.21 2.35 -14.36
CA HIS A 22 -9.96 3.79 -14.14
C HIS A 22 -8.48 4.10 -13.99
N GLU A 23 -8.08 5.31 -14.40
CA GLU A 23 -6.68 5.73 -14.30
C GLU A 23 -6.23 5.79 -12.84
N MET A 24 -5.16 5.06 -12.54
CA MET A 24 -4.59 5.02 -11.20
C MET A 24 -3.81 6.31 -10.92
N PRO A 25 -4.21 7.10 -9.90
CA PRO A 25 -3.50 8.31 -9.54
C PRO A 25 -2.10 7.98 -9.01
N GLY A 26 -1.16 8.90 -9.22
CA GLY A 26 0.26 8.71 -8.86
C GLY A 26 0.47 8.44 -7.36
N SER A 27 -0.38 9.00 -6.51
CA SER A 27 -0.41 8.76 -5.06
C SER A 27 -0.73 7.31 -4.72
N THR A 28 -1.81 6.75 -5.28
CA THR A 28 -2.20 5.35 -5.08
C THR A 28 -1.14 4.40 -5.63
N ARG A 29 -0.57 4.70 -6.81
CA ARG A 29 0.52 3.88 -7.37
C ARG A 29 1.73 3.82 -6.44
N GLN A 30 2.15 4.96 -5.89
CA GLN A 30 3.26 5.00 -4.93
C GLN A 30 2.95 4.17 -3.68
N ALA A 31 1.74 4.29 -3.13
CA ALA A 31 1.31 3.50 -1.98
C ALA A 31 1.33 1.98 -2.27
N ILE A 32 0.83 1.56 -3.43
CA ILE A 32 0.84 0.16 -3.87
C ILE A 32 2.27 -0.37 -4.03
N VAL A 33 3.18 0.42 -4.62
CA VAL A 33 4.59 0.04 -4.76
C VAL A 33 5.24 -0.15 -3.40
N MET A 34 5.03 0.79 -2.46
CA MET A 34 5.55 0.65 -1.10
C MET A 34 5.01 -0.61 -0.40
N LEU A 35 3.70 -0.86 -0.48
CA LEU A 35 3.07 -2.06 0.07
C LEU A 35 3.59 -3.35 -0.58
N ALA A 36 3.76 -3.36 -1.90
CA ALA A 36 4.29 -4.49 -2.64
C ALA A 36 5.74 -4.81 -2.22
N SER A 37 6.58 -3.78 -2.02
CA SER A 37 7.94 -3.95 -1.49
C SER A 37 7.92 -4.55 -0.08
N HIS A 38 7.03 -4.06 0.79
CA HIS A 38 6.88 -4.58 2.15
C HIS A 38 6.44 -6.05 2.17
N PHE A 39 5.48 -6.42 1.33
CA PHE A 39 5.04 -7.83 1.20
C PHE A 39 6.11 -8.72 0.56
N TYR A 40 6.89 -8.19 -0.39
CA TYR A 40 7.97 -8.95 -1.03
C TYR A 40 9.08 -9.27 -0.02
N GLU A 41 9.56 -8.28 0.74
CA GLU A 41 10.56 -8.50 1.79
C GLU A 41 10.04 -9.41 2.92
N SER A 42 8.74 -9.36 3.23
CA SER A 42 8.14 -10.24 4.23
C SER A 42 8.00 -11.70 3.74
N ARG A 43 7.90 -11.92 2.43
CA ARG A 43 7.72 -13.26 1.83
C ARG A 43 9.04 -13.97 1.54
N ASP A 44 10.09 -13.23 1.20
CA ASP A 44 11.41 -13.83 0.92
C ASP A 44 12.09 -14.37 2.19
N GLY A 45 11.58 -14.04 3.39
CA GLY A 45 11.82 -14.82 4.61
C GLY A 45 13.30 -15.04 4.99
N SER A 46 14.23 -14.35 4.35
CA SER A 46 15.66 -14.45 4.63
C SER A 46 15.92 -13.56 5.84
N THR A 47 15.81 -14.17 7.02
CA THR A 47 16.52 -13.83 8.26
C THR A 47 17.48 -12.64 8.11
N ALA A 48 17.11 -11.48 8.70
CA ALA A 48 17.79 -10.17 8.69
C ALA A 48 17.26 -9.06 7.75
N GLY A 49 15.96 -9.03 7.44
CA GLY A 49 15.34 -7.95 6.64
C GLY A 49 15.38 -6.58 7.31
N PHE A 50 15.68 -5.53 6.54
CA PHE A 50 15.86 -4.13 6.95
C PHE A 50 14.72 -3.55 7.83
N TRP A 51 13.50 -4.09 7.70
CA TRP A 51 12.31 -3.70 8.49
C TRP A 51 12.14 -4.47 9.79
N SER A 52 12.70 -5.67 9.91
CA SER A 52 12.64 -6.45 11.15
C SER A 52 13.58 -5.88 12.22
N ASP A 53 14.65 -5.22 11.78
CA ASP A 53 15.63 -4.54 12.64
C ASP A 53 15.24 -3.06 12.90
N LYS A 54 14.30 -2.50 12.13
CA LYS A 54 13.86 -1.09 12.22
C LYS A 54 12.33 -0.96 12.20
N PRO A 55 11.65 -1.23 13.33
CA PRO A 55 10.21 -1.00 13.45
C PRO A 55 9.79 0.45 13.19
N ASP A 56 10.68 1.42 13.46
CA ASP A 56 10.46 2.84 13.14
C ASP A 56 10.35 3.10 11.65
N ALA A 57 11.17 2.44 10.83
CA ALA A 57 11.07 2.56 9.38
C ALA A 57 9.70 2.06 8.94
N ALA A 58 9.28 0.88 9.40
CA ALA A 58 8.00 0.28 9.00
C ALA A 58 6.85 1.21 9.36
N LYS A 59 6.89 1.82 10.55
CA LYS A 59 5.91 2.82 10.98
C LYS A 59 5.89 4.06 10.09
N ALA A 60 7.04 4.56 9.65
CA ALA A 60 7.14 5.69 8.72
C ALA A 60 6.56 5.35 7.34
N MET A 61 6.86 4.14 6.82
CA MET A 61 6.28 3.64 5.56
C MET A 61 4.76 3.52 5.65
N TRP A 62 4.24 2.93 6.73
CA TRP A 62 2.80 2.85 6.98
C TRP A 62 2.16 4.24 7.09
N GLY A 63 2.85 5.21 7.70
CA GLY A 63 2.39 6.60 7.76
C GLY A 63 2.29 7.25 6.38
N ALA A 64 3.30 7.05 5.53
CA ALA A 64 3.31 7.55 4.16
C ALA A 64 2.20 6.91 3.30
N VAL A 65 2.05 5.58 3.36
CA VAL A 65 0.98 4.85 2.67
C VAL A 65 -0.39 5.35 3.11
N ASN A 66 -0.61 5.55 4.41
CA ASN A 66 -1.88 6.09 4.91
C ASN A 66 -2.16 7.50 4.37
N MET A 67 -1.17 8.40 4.33
CA MET A 67 -1.36 9.73 3.76
C MET A 67 -1.71 9.66 2.27
N LEU A 68 -0.97 8.85 1.51
CA LEU A 68 -1.18 8.70 0.06
C LEU A 68 -2.56 8.13 -0.26
N LEU A 69 -2.96 7.06 0.43
CA LEU A 69 -4.26 6.43 0.20
C LEU A 69 -5.42 7.32 0.66
N ARG A 70 -5.21 8.12 1.71
CA ARG A 70 -6.22 9.04 2.25
C ARG A 70 -6.60 10.16 1.27
N LEU A 71 -5.71 10.56 0.38
CA LEU A 71 -5.98 11.61 -0.62
C LEU A 71 -7.11 11.20 -1.58
N GLU A 72 -7.12 9.92 -1.98
CA GLU A 72 -8.10 9.38 -2.95
C GLU A 72 -9.16 8.51 -2.25
N ARG A 73 -9.27 8.59 -0.92
CA ARG A 73 -10.30 7.85 -0.19
C ARG A 73 -11.66 8.50 -0.44
N GLU A 74 -12.63 7.71 -0.91
CA GLU A 74 -14.00 8.16 -1.01
C GLU A 74 -14.63 8.14 0.38
N TRP A 75 -14.78 9.32 0.99
CA TRP A 75 -15.49 9.50 2.25
C TRP A 75 -16.99 9.59 1.98
N LYS A 76 -17.60 8.49 1.53
CA LYS A 76 -19.06 8.38 1.61
C LYS A 76 -19.46 8.24 3.07
N VAL A 77 -20.27 9.19 3.54
CA VAL A 77 -20.93 9.17 4.86
C VAL A 77 -22.18 8.30 4.81
#